data_AF-A0A6J4NEC8-F1
#
_entry.id   AF-A0A6J4NEC8-F1
#
_cell.length_a   1.000
_cell.length_b   1.000
_cell.length_c   1.000
_cell.angle_alpha   90.00
_cell.angle_beta   90.00
_cell.angle_gamma   90.00
#
_symmetry.space_group_name_H-M   'P 1'
#
loop_
_entity.id
_entity.type
_entity.pdbx_description
1 polymer ?
#
loop_
_entity_poly.entity_id
_entity_poly.type
_entity_poly.pdbx_seq_one_letter_code
_entity_poly.pdbx_strand_id
1 'polypeptide(L)'
;MKLSRICLLILALLTVSCGQAGTGAPQGAATSAGDPEAKATAGQGVQAAAPSNKETVKVEFWFGLGGKLGETAQDFIKRFNASQDEVQVVPVVQPDYSTTEKKLQAAIAARRPPALALVGNGAADQFIDAGVVQSLDEMAAKTNFAWDDVAPAFTAVGERDGKRYTMPMYG
;
A
#
# COMPACT_ATOMS: atom_id res chain seq x y z
N MET A 1 1.02 -36.66 -35.29
CA MET A 1 0.70 -38.10 -35.17
C MET A 1 1.18 -38.53 -33.79
N LYS A 2 0.24 -38.77 -32.85
CA LYS A 2 -0.11 -40.13 -32.35
C LYS A 2 1.08 -40.74 -31.60
N LEU A 3 1.04 -41.13 -30.32
CA LEU A 3 -0.01 -41.62 -29.42
C LEU A 3 0.68 -41.59 -28.02
N SER A 4 0.13 -41.01 -26.96
CA SER A 4 -0.84 -41.64 -26.06
C SER A 4 -0.51 -43.11 -25.73
N ARG A 5 -0.30 -43.43 -24.44
CA ARG A 5 -0.98 -44.48 -23.65
C ARG A 5 -0.12 -44.89 -22.42
N ILE A 6 -0.50 -44.50 -21.20
CA ILE A 6 -1.49 -45.12 -20.29
C ILE A 6 -0.80 -46.07 -19.30
N CYS A 7 -0.87 -45.70 -18.00
CA CYS A 7 -1.40 -46.46 -16.87
C CYS A 7 -1.04 -45.66 -15.60
N LEU A 8 -1.90 -44.81 -15.03
CA LEU A 8 -3.21 -45.06 -14.39
C LEU A 8 -3.11 -46.03 -13.19
N LEU A 9 -3.25 -45.46 -11.99
CA LEU A 9 -3.95 -45.97 -10.79
C LEU A 9 -3.75 -44.89 -9.69
N ILE A 10 -4.63 -43.89 -9.55
CA ILE A 10 -5.97 -43.91 -8.91
C ILE A 10 -5.91 -44.52 -7.49
N LEU A 11 -6.22 -43.72 -6.44
CA LEU A 11 -7.43 -43.95 -5.61
C LEU A 11 -7.72 -42.81 -4.61
N ALA A 12 -8.84 -42.10 -4.89
CA ALA A 12 -9.87 -41.48 -4.01
C ALA A 12 -9.46 -40.46 -2.91
N LEU A 13 -9.84 -39.17 -2.96
CA LEU A 13 -11.17 -38.51 -2.80
C LEU A 13 -11.97 -38.93 -1.55
N LEU A 14 -12.39 -37.94 -0.74
CA LEU A 14 -13.80 -37.71 -0.36
C LEU A 14 -13.94 -36.31 0.29
N THR A 15 -14.61 -35.41 -0.43
CA THR A 15 -15.17 -34.13 0.06
C THR A 15 -16.58 -34.37 0.60
N VAL A 16 -16.85 -33.90 1.82
CA VAL A 16 -18.22 -33.80 2.36
C VAL A 16 -18.83 -32.48 1.88
N SER A 17 -19.90 -32.61 1.11
CA SER A 17 -20.80 -31.55 0.66
C SER A 17 -22.22 -31.96 1.05
N CYS A 18 -22.82 -31.24 1.99
CA CYS A 18 -24.27 -31.13 2.19
C CYS A 18 -24.62 -29.67 1.85
N GLY A 19 -25.64 -29.29 1.11
CA GLY A 19 -26.78 -29.94 0.49
C GLY A 19 -27.71 -28.81 0.04
N GLN A 20 -28.38 -28.93 -1.10
CA GLN A 20 -29.34 -27.94 -1.60
C GLN A 20 -30.63 -28.66 -2.00
N ALA A 21 -31.75 -28.21 -1.43
CA ALA A 21 -33.10 -28.58 -1.84
C ALA A 21 -33.99 -27.35 -1.71
N GLY A 22 -34.72 -27.01 -2.77
CA GLY A 22 -35.67 -25.90 -2.77
C GLY A 22 -36.03 -25.40 -4.16
N THR A 23 -36.75 -26.22 -4.93
CA THR A 23 -37.48 -25.82 -6.15
C THR A 23 -38.71 -25.00 -5.79
N GLY A 24 -38.90 -23.85 -6.43
CA GLY A 24 -40.14 -23.08 -6.40
C GLY A 24 -40.11 -21.85 -7.31
N ALA A 25 -40.79 -21.93 -8.44
CA ALA A 25 -41.31 -20.81 -9.23
C ALA A 25 -42.86 -20.95 -9.23
N PRO A 26 -43.69 -19.90 -9.40
CA PRO A 26 -43.53 -18.86 -10.43
C PRO A 26 -43.78 -17.42 -9.94
N GLN A 27 -43.18 -16.43 -10.61
CA GLN A 27 -43.63 -15.04 -10.58
C GLN A 27 -43.97 -14.61 -12.01
N GLY A 28 -45.19 -14.07 -12.13
CA GLY A 28 -45.85 -13.76 -13.39
C GLY A 28 -45.29 -12.52 -14.09
N ALA A 29 -45.62 -12.48 -15.37
CA ALA A 29 -45.41 -11.40 -16.30
C ALA A 29 -46.23 -10.15 -15.97
N ALA A 30 -45.68 -8.96 -16.24
CA ALA A 30 -46.41 -7.86 -16.87
C ALA A 30 -45.43 -6.84 -17.47
N THR A 31 -45.60 -6.63 -18.77
CA THR A 31 -44.93 -5.68 -19.66
C THR A 31 -45.80 -4.42 -19.80
N SER A 32 -45.20 -3.23 -19.87
CA SER A 32 -45.54 -2.07 -20.74
C SER A 32 -44.80 -0.84 -20.19
N ALA A 33 -43.84 -0.19 -20.87
CA ALA A 33 -43.88 0.48 -22.18
C ALA A 33 -44.83 1.69 -22.21
N GLY A 34 -44.27 2.90 -22.35
CA GLY A 34 -44.99 4.08 -22.85
C GLY A 34 -44.62 5.41 -22.18
N ASP A 35 -43.56 6.07 -22.67
CA ASP A 35 -43.40 7.53 -22.62
C ASP A 35 -44.53 8.25 -23.39
N PRO A 36 -44.68 9.58 -23.23
CA PRO A 36 -44.14 10.44 -24.28
C PRO A 36 -43.41 11.71 -23.79
N GLU A 37 -42.38 12.09 -24.56
CA GLU A 37 -42.03 13.44 -25.06
C GLU A 37 -42.73 14.67 -24.43
N ALA A 38 -42.11 15.83 -24.21
CA ALA A 38 -40.85 16.43 -24.67
C ALA A 38 -40.62 17.73 -23.86
N LYS A 39 -39.38 18.23 -23.81
CA LYS A 39 -38.97 19.53 -24.40
C LYS A 39 -37.55 19.89 -23.97
N ALA A 40 -36.61 19.72 -24.90
CA ALA A 40 -35.26 20.25 -24.80
C ALA A 40 -35.31 21.78 -24.75
N THR A 41 -34.67 22.37 -23.74
CA THR A 41 -34.21 23.76 -23.77
C THR A 41 -32.70 23.73 -23.64
N ALA A 42 -32.02 24.11 -24.72
CA ALA A 42 -30.57 24.27 -24.75
C ALA A 42 -30.17 25.45 -23.86
N GLY A 43 -29.74 25.15 -22.64
CA GLY A 43 -28.96 26.07 -21.81
C GLY A 43 -27.48 25.79 -22.01
N GLN A 44 -26.75 26.78 -22.52
CA GLN A 44 -25.28 26.74 -22.58
C GLN A 44 -24.74 26.65 -21.14
N GLY A 45 -24.44 25.43 -20.72
CA GLY A 45 -23.74 25.18 -19.46
C GLY A 45 -22.31 25.65 -19.60
N VAL A 46 -21.96 26.72 -18.88
CA VAL A 46 -20.57 26.96 -18.50
C VAL A 46 -20.13 25.70 -17.78
N GLN A 47 -19.25 24.91 -18.41
CA GLN A 47 -18.60 23.79 -17.76
C GLN A 47 -17.65 24.39 -16.72
N ALA A 48 -18.22 24.70 -15.55
CA ALA A 48 -17.45 24.85 -14.34
C ALA A 48 -16.72 23.53 -14.16
N ALA A 49 -15.39 23.55 -14.31
CA ALA A 49 -14.57 22.42 -13.93
C ALA A 49 -14.95 22.06 -12.49
N ALA A 50 -15.59 20.90 -12.32
CA ALA A 50 -15.86 20.39 -10.99
C ALA A 50 -14.52 20.31 -10.25
N PRO A 51 -14.44 20.75 -8.98
CA PRO A 51 -13.22 20.57 -8.21
C PRO A 51 -12.88 19.09 -8.25
N SER A 52 -11.69 18.76 -8.76
CA SER A 52 -11.17 17.40 -8.68
C SER A 52 -11.05 17.09 -7.20
N ASN A 53 -12.00 16.33 -6.67
CA ASN A 53 -11.98 15.88 -5.29
C ASN A 53 -10.89 14.79 -5.24
N LYS A 54 -9.62 15.22 -5.18
CA LYS A 54 -8.49 14.31 -5.03
C LYS A 54 -8.64 13.66 -3.66
N GLU A 55 -8.85 12.35 -3.66
CA GLU A 55 -8.90 11.57 -2.43
C GLU A 55 -7.54 11.64 -1.73
N THR A 56 -7.53 11.96 -0.44
CA THR A 56 -6.31 11.99 0.38
C THR A 56 -5.70 10.59 0.45
N VAL A 57 -4.45 10.46 0.03
CA VAL A 57 -3.72 9.19 0.05
C VAL A 57 -3.27 8.88 1.48
N LYS A 58 -3.74 7.77 2.05
CA LYS A 58 -3.29 7.32 3.37
C LYS A 58 -2.04 6.46 3.25
N VAL A 59 -1.00 6.79 4.02
CA VAL A 59 0.26 6.05 4.05
C VAL A 59 0.61 5.68 5.49
N GLU A 60 0.90 4.41 5.74
CA GLU A 60 1.30 3.97 7.07
C GLU A 60 2.80 4.19 7.31
N PHE A 61 3.14 4.71 8.49
CA PHE A 61 4.51 4.78 8.98
C PHE A 61 4.67 3.99 10.28
N TRP A 62 5.37 2.87 10.21
CA TRP A 62 5.58 1.96 11.33
C TRP A 62 6.88 2.30 12.07
N PHE A 63 6.81 2.49 13.39
CA PHE A 63 8.01 2.75 14.19
C PHE A 63 7.86 2.29 15.64
N GLY A 64 8.96 1.81 16.22
CA GLY A 64 9.06 1.37 17.61
C GLY A 64 9.93 2.28 18.46
N LEU A 65 9.62 3.59 18.48
CA LEU A 65 10.32 4.60 19.27
C LEU A 65 9.55 4.92 20.56
N GLY A 66 10.23 4.79 21.70
CA GLY A 66 9.73 5.24 23.00
C GLY A 66 10.17 6.66 23.36
N GLY A 67 9.59 7.17 24.46
CA GLY A 67 9.98 8.45 25.07
C GLY A 67 10.01 9.63 24.10
N LYS A 68 11.00 10.52 24.28
CA LYS A 68 11.09 11.76 23.51
C LYS A 68 11.28 11.58 22.01
N LEU A 69 11.91 10.50 21.58
CA LEU A 69 12.06 10.19 20.15
C LEU A 69 10.71 9.83 19.52
N GLY A 70 9.89 9.05 20.23
CA GLY A 70 8.53 8.72 19.78
C GLY A 70 7.63 9.95 19.70
N GLU A 71 7.69 10.85 20.70
CA GLU A 71 6.99 12.13 20.68
C GLU A 71 7.41 12.99 19.48
N THR A 72 8.72 13.08 19.22
CA THR A 72 9.27 13.87 18.11
C THR A 72 8.83 13.32 16.75
N ALA A 73 8.81 12.00 16.57
CA ALA A 73 8.31 11.37 15.36
C ALA A 73 6.82 11.69 15.11
N GLN A 74 6.00 11.65 16.16
CA GLN A 74 4.58 12.00 16.08
C GLN A 74 4.38 13.49 15.74
N ASP A 75 5.20 14.38 16.31
CA ASP A 75 5.16 15.80 15.99
C ASP A 75 5.54 16.09 14.54
N PHE A 76 6.53 15.39 13.98
CA PHE A 76 6.85 15.48 12.54
C PHE A 76 5.69 15.04 11.67
N ILE A 77 5.06 13.89 11.99
CA ILE A 77 3.89 13.39 11.27
C ILE A 77 2.73 14.41 11.32
N LYS A 78 2.46 14.96 12.52
CA LYS A 78 1.42 15.97 12.71
C LYS A 78 1.68 17.22 11.87
N ARG A 79 2.92 17.73 11.86
CA ARG A 79 3.30 18.91 11.07
C ARG A 79 3.20 18.65 9.58
N PHE A 80 3.65 17.49 9.11
CA PHE A 80 3.54 17.10 7.70
C PHE A 80 2.08 17.01 7.26
N ASN A 81 1.24 16.32 8.03
CA ASN A 81 -0.20 16.19 7.74
C ASN A 81 -0.93 17.54 7.81
N ALA A 82 -0.46 18.50 8.60
CA ALA A 82 -1.05 19.84 8.66
C ALA A 82 -0.56 20.79 7.55
N SER A 83 0.55 20.46 6.87
CA SER A 83 1.14 21.31 5.84
C SER A 83 0.51 21.14 4.46
N GLN A 84 -0.32 20.12 4.26
CA GLN A 84 -0.92 19.75 2.97
C GLN A 84 -2.12 18.80 3.16
N ASP A 85 -2.96 18.65 2.14
CA ASP A 85 -4.18 17.80 2.18
C ASP A 85 -4.15 16.58 1.22
N GLU A 86 -3.05 16.39 0.48
CA GLU A 86 -2.89 15.31 -0.52
C GLU A 86 -2.54 13.95 0.10
N VAL A 87 -1.81 13.93 1.22
CA VAL A 87 -1.31 12.72 1.90
C VAL A 87 -1.63 12.78 3.39
N GLN A 88 -2.12 11.67 3.94
CA GLN A 88 -2.25 11.49 5.38
C GLN A 88 -1.31 10.37 5.84
N VAL A 89 -0.26 10.74 6.58
CA VAL A 89 0.63 9.78 7.25
C VAL A 89 -0.05 9.28 8.53
N VAL A 90 -0.26 7.97 8.60
CA VAL A 90 -0.88 7.29 9.74
C VAL A 90 0.22 6.59 10.55
N PRO A 91 0.52 7.04 11.79
CA PRO A 91 1.51 6.38 12.62
C PRO A 91 1.00 5.02 13.10
N VAL A 92 1.81 3.99 12.96
CA VAL A 92 1.57 2.65 13.53
C VAL A 92 2.68 2.36 14.53
N VAL A 93 2.45 2.78 15.78
CA VAL A 93 3.44 2.70 16.85
C VAL A 93 3.56 1.26 17.36
N GLN A 94 4.80 0.79 17.49
CA GLN A 94 5.15 -0.51 18.06
C GLN A 94 5.88 -0.33 19.40
N PRO A 95 5.98 -1.39 20.24
CA PRO A 95 6.71 -1.31 21.50
C PRO A 95 8.20 -1.01 21.33
N ASP A 96 8.83 -1.58 20.29
CA ASP A 96 10.27 -1.52 20.06
C ASP A 96 10.64 -1.87 18.60
N TYR A 97 11.93 -1.73 18.28
CA TYR A 97 12.51 -2.07 16.97
C TYR A 97 12.32 -3.53 16.60
N SER A 98 12.58 -4.48 17.52
CA SER A 98 12.46 -5.91 17.22
C SER A 98 11.03 -6.30 16.84
N THR A 99 10.05 -5.74 17.52
CA THR A 99 8.63 -5.93 17.22
C THR A 99 8.26 -5.31 15.87
N THR A 100 8.79 -4.11 15.57
CA THR A 100 8.60 -3.45 14.27
C THR A 100 9.18 -4.29 13.12
N GLU A 101 10.42 -4.76 13.26
CA GLU A 101 11.13 -5.56 12.26
C GLU A 101 10.44 -6.90 11.99
N LYS A 102 10.01 -7.61 13.05
CA LYS A 102 9.26 -8.88 12.90
C LYS A 102 7.92 -8.68 12.20
N LYS A 103 7.19 -7.61 12.56
CA LYS A 103 5.92 -7.29 11.90
C LYS A 103 6.14 -6.90 10.44
N LEU A 104 7.18 -6.11 10.16
CA LEU A 104 7.55 -5.73 8.80
C LEU A 104 7.90 -6.96 7.95
N GLN A 105 8.71 -7.88 8.48
CA GLN A 105 9.04 -9.13 7.79
C GLN A 105 7.78 -9.94 7.47
N ALA A 106 6.85 -10.06 8.41
CA ALA A 106 5.58 -10.75 8.18
C ALA A 106 4.69 -10.03 7.14
N ALA A 107 4.65 -8.69 7.18
CA ALA A 107 3.89 -7.87 6.25
C ALA A 107 4.43 -7.99 4.80
N ILE A 108 5.75 -7.99 4.65
CA ILE A 108 6.43 -8.23 3.36
C ILE A 108 6.10 -9.63 2.84
N ALA A 109 6.22 -10.67 3.68
CA ALA A 109 5.85 -12.04 3.31
C ALA A 109 4.38 -12.17 2.89
N ALA A 110 3.49 -11.42 3.54
CA ALA A 110 2.07 -11.32 3.21
C ALA A 110 1.77 -10.39 2.01
N ARG A 111 2.80 -9.86 1.34
CA ARG A 111 2.72 -8.90 0.22
C ARG A 111 1.87 -7.66 0.53
N ARG A 112 1.89 -7.22 1.79
CA ARG A 112 1.19 -6.02 2.28
C ARG A 112 2.09 -5.21 3.22
N PRO A 113 3.31 -4.80 2.80
CA PRO A 113 4.18 -3.96 3.63
C PRO A 113 3.57 -2.57 3.83
N PRO A 114 3.96 -1.84 4.90
CA PRO A 114 3.67 -0.42 5.01
C PRO A 114 4.44 0.38 3.95
N ALA A 115 4.05 1.64 3.77
CA ALA A 115 4.80 2.57 2.92
C ALA A 115 6.16 2.92 3.53
N LEU A 116 6.21 3.08 4.86
CA LEU A 116 7.42 3.43 5.59
C LEU A 116 7.53 2.59 6.86
N ALA A 117 8.75 2.17 7.19
CA ALA A 117 9.06 1.54 8.46
C ALA A 117 10.43 2.00 8.97
N LEU A 118 10.51 2.31 10.25
CA LEU A 118 11.75 2.62 10.95
C LEU A 118 12.29 1.34 11.58
N VAL A 119 13.46 0.92 11.12
CA VAL A 119 14.16 -0.31 11.55
C VAL A 119 15.61 0.00 11.87
N GLY A 120 16.31 -0.90 12.57
CA GLY A 120 17.75 -0.76 12.79
C GLY A 120 18.56 -0.97 11.51
N ASN A 121 19.78 -0.44 11.46
CA ASN A 121 20.65 -0.49 10.28
C ASN A 121 20.85 -1.93 9.74
N GLY A 122 21.12 -2.90 10.62
CA GLY A 122 21.29 -4.29 10.21
C GLY A 122 20.03 -4.92 9.61
N ALA A 123 18.84 -4.57 10.13
CA ALA A 123 17.59 -5.03 9.54
C ALA A 123 17.31 -4.33 8.20
N ALA A 124 17.64 -3.04 8.08
CA ALA A 124 17.56 -2.33 6.81
C ALA A 124 18.42 -3.01 5.73
N ASP A 125 19.68 -3.33 6.05
CA ASP A 125 20.57 -4.06 5.16
C ASP A 125 19.97 -5.40 4.72
N GLN A 126 19.39 -6.17 5.65
CA GLN A 126 18.73 -7.44 5.34
C GLN A 126 17.55 -7.28 4.36
N PHE A 127 16.71 -6.25 4.52
CA PHE A 127 15.58 -6.02 3.62
C PHE A 127 16.04 -5.48 2.25
N ILE A 128 17.09 -4.67 2.22
CA ILE A 128 17.69 -4.16 0.98
C ILE A 128 18.28 -5.33 0.18
N ASP A 129 19.08 -6.18 0.82
CA ASP A 129 19.72 -7.34 0.19
C ASP A 129 18.68 -8.37 -0.28
N ALA A 130 17.53 -8.45 0.39
CA ALA A 130 16.39 -9.26 -0.05
C ALA A 130 15.63 -8.67 -1.25
N GLY A 131 15.96 -7.46 -1.70
CA GLY A 131 15.36 -6.80 -2.86
C GLY A 131 13.92 -6.32 -2.64
N VAL A 132 13.52 -6.11 -1.38
CA VAL A 132 12.14 -5.73 -1.01
C VAL A 132 12.00 -4.25 -0.64
N VAL A 133 13.06 -3.46 -0.79
CA VAL A 133 13.09 -2.02 -0.51
C VAL A 133 13.29 -1.25 -1.81
N GLN A 134 12.47 -0.21 -2.02
CA GLN A 134 12.59 0.67 -3.18
C GLN A 134 13.71 1.69 -2.98
N SER A 135 14.51 1.94 -4.02
CA SER A 135 15.50 3.02 -3.99
C SER A 135 14.82 4.38 -3.91
N LEU A 136 15.41 5.29 -3.14
CA LEU A 136 14.93 6.66 -2.95
C LEU A 136 15.42 7.61 -4.04
N ASP A 137 16.39 7.20 -4.88
CA ASP A 137 17.08 8.09 -5.82
C ASP A 137 16.13 8.75 -6.83
N GLU A 138 15.18 7.99 -7.39
CA GLU A 138 14.19 8.55 -8.31
C GLU A 138 13.29 9.59 -7.63
N MET A 139 12.94 9.35 -6.36
CA MET A 139 12.12 10.30 -5.60
C MET A 139 12.93 11.54 -5.24
N ALA A 140 14.16 11.35 -4.77
CA ALA A 140 15.09 12.43 -4.45
C ALA A 140 15.36 13.34 -5.67
N ALA A 141 15.53 12.76 -6.86
CA ALA A 141 15.69 13.52 -8.09
C ALA A 141 14.44 14.34 -8.43
N LYS A 142 13.23 13.75 -8.30
CA LYS A 142 11.96 14.43 -8.57
C LYS A 142 11.67 15.58 -7.59
N THR A 143 12.10 15.44 -6.35
CA THR A 143 11.89 16.46 -5.30
C THR A 143 13.06 17.41 -5.13
N ASN A 144 14.13 17.25 -5.92
CA ASN A 144 15.39 17.98 -5.79
C ASN A 144 15.96 17.91 -4.36
N PHE A 145 15.89 16.72 -3.75
CA PHE A 145 16.42 16.47 -2.41
C PHE A 145 17.96 16.55 -2.42
N ALA A 146 18.51 17.44 -1.59
CA ALA A 146 19.94 17.65 -1.47
C ALA A 146 20.57 16.61 -0.54
N TRP A 147 21.07 15.52 -1.12
CA TRP A 147 21.81 14.50 -0.36
C TRP A 147 23.07 15.06 0.33
N ASP A 148 23.65 16.14 -0.20
CA ASP A 148 24.83 16.80 0.37
C ASP A 148 24.54 17.51 1.70
N ASP A 149 23.27 17.78 2.01
CA ASP A 149 22.84 18.32 3.32
C ASP A 149 22.79 17.22 4.41
N VAL A 150 22.88 15.95 4.02
CA VAL A 150 22.89 14.82 4.93
C VAL A 150 24.34 14.40 5.18
N ALA A 151 24.72 14.27 6.46
CA ALA A 151 26.09 13.91 6.80
C ALA A 151 26.50 12.57 6.14
N PRO A 152 27.72 12.46 5.56
CA PRO A 152 28.12 11.27 4.79
C PRO A 152 28.01 9.94 5.55
N ALA A 153 28.21 9.97 6.86
CA ALA A 153 28.07 8.79 7.72
C ALA A 153 26.64 8.20 7.70
N PHE A 154 25.63 9.03 7.49
CA PHE A 154 24.24 8.60 7.40
C PHE A 154 23.83 8.21 5.99
N THR A 155 24.34 8.89 4.96
CA THR A 155 24.01 8.53 3.56
C THR A 155 24.61 7.19 3.14
N ALA A 156 25.70 6.76 3.79
CA ALA A 156 26.34 5.47 3.52
C ALA A 156 25.52 4.26 4.04
N VAL A 157 24.57 4.48 4.96
CA VAL A 157 23.76 3.39 5.52
C VAL A 157 22.76 2.88 4.47
N GLY A 158 22.84 1.59 4.16
CA GLY A 158 21.95 0.98 3.18
C GLY A 158 22.19 1.43 1.73
N GLU A 159 23.36 1.98 1.41
CA GLU A 159 23.75 2.22 0.02
C GLU A 159 24.12 0.89 -0.66
N ARG A 160 23.68 0.69 -1.91
CA ARG A 160 24.13 -0.42 -2.79
C ARG A 160 24.34 0.12 -4.19
N ASP A 161 25.50 -0.13 -4.78
CA ASP A 161 25.83 0.24 -6.16
C ASP A 161 25.54 1.72 -6.48
N GLY A 162 25.85 2.62 -5.54
CA GLY A 162 25.60 4.06 -5.67
C GLY A 162 24.15 4.50 -5.45
N LYS A 163 23.24 3.55 -5.16
CA LYS A 163 21.83 3.82 -4.88
C LYS A 163 21.53 3.86 -3.41
N ARG A 164 20.67 4.81 -3.00
CA ARG A 164 20.24 4.95 -1.61
C ARG A 164 18.88 4.32 -1.41
N TYR A 165 18.73 3.62 -0.29
CA TYR A 165 17.52 2.89 0.07
C TYR A 165 16.95 3.30 1.43
N THR A 166 17.70 4.07 2.22
CA THR A 166 17.29 4.50 3.55
C THR A 166 17.37 6.02 3.70
N MET A 167 16.58 6.55 4.63
CA MET A 167 16.66 7.92 5.09
C MET A 167 16.97 7.89 6.60
N PRO A 168 18.02 8.57 7.07
CA PRO A 168 18.29 8.66 8.50
C PRO A 168 17.18 9.43 9.21
N MET A 169 16.79 8.96 10.40
CA MET A 169 15.82 9.64 11.26
C MET A 169 16.49 10.40 12.41
N TYR A 170 17.56 9.84 12.96
CA TYR A 170 18.33 10.39 14.08
C TYR A 170 19.73 9.73 14.13
N GLY A 171 20.66 10.32 14.89
CA GLY A 171 21.98 9.78 15.16
C GLY A 171 22.71 10.52 16.26
#